data_AF-A0A2H1WXB7-F1
#
_entry.id   AF-A0A2H1WXB7-F1
#
_cell.length_a   1.000
_cell.length_b   1.000
_cell.length_c   1.000
_cell.angle_alpha   90.00
_cell.angle_beta   90.00
_cell.angle_gamma   90.00
#
_symmetry.space_group_name_H-M   'P 1'
#
loop_
_entity.id
_entity.type
_entity.pdbx_description
1 polymer ?
#
loop_
_entity_poly.entity_id
_entity_poly.type
_entity_poly.pdbx_seq_one_letter_code
_entity_poly.pdbx_strand_id
1 'polypeptide(L)'
;MYRLNMNTDYAYMSDVKQDHIFLWHQRMGHLNSDTLKKLKENSEGFTLSDKQVNNITCITCKEGKQTRMTFKSQGSHSSKLLELLHSDLCGPMETQSLGGGKYFLTFLDDYSKK
;
A
#
# COMPACT_ATOMS: atom_id res chain seq x y z
N MET A 1 9.16 29.94 17.57
CA MET A 1 8.46 30.65 16.49
C MET A 1 9.42 30.69 15.30
N TYR A 2 9.33 29.74 14.39
CA TYR A 2 10.31 29.61 13.30
C TYR A 2 9.95 30.58 12.17
N ARG A 3 10.89 31.47 11.84
CA ARG A 3 10.78 32.43 10.74
C ARG A 3 11.36 31.78 9.48
N LEU A 4 10.54 31.58 8.46
CA LEU A 4 11.01 31.17 7.14
C LEU A 4 11.57 32.41 6.42
N ASN A 5 12.85 32.33 6.05
CA ASN A 5 13.56 33.37 5.31
C ASN A 5 13.25 33.19 3.81
N MET A 6 12.36 34.03 3.28
CA MET A 6 12.01 34.06 1.86
C MET A 6 12.87 35.12 1.18
N ASN A 7 14.00 34.70 0.60
CA ASN A 7 14.79 35.54 -0.29
C ASN A 7 14.48 35.17 -1.75
N THR A 8 13.90 36.16 -2.45
CA THR A 8 13.79 36.33 -3.92
C THR A 8 12.94 35.31 -4.72
N ASP A 9 11.64 35.59 -4.78
CA ASP A 9 10.88 36.01 -5.97
C ASP A 9 11.19 35.40 -7.36
N TYR A 10 11.19 34.08 -7.46
CA TYR A 10 10.70 33.42 -8.67
C TYR A 10 9.85 32.22 -8.28
N ALA A 11 8.52 32.39 -8.24
CA ALA A 11 7.64 31.24 -8.36
C ALA A 11 7.82 30.72 -9.78
N TYR A 12 8.43 29.53 -9.93
CA TYR A 12 8.33 28.80 -11.19
C TYR A 12 6.85 28.53 -11.43
N MET A 13 6.18 29.41 -12.18
CA MET A 13 4.92 29.09 -12.81
C MET A 13 5.27 28.06 -13.87
N SER A 14 5.18 26.80 -13.46
CA SER A 14 5.19 25.71 -14.42
C SER A 14 3.93 25.92 -15.26
N ASP A 15 4.08 26.44 -16.48
CA ASP A 15 3.04 26.43 -17.52
C ASP A 15 2.86 24.99 -18.02
N VAL A 16 2.62 24.10 -17.08
CA VAL A 16 2.15 22.77 -17.37
C VAL A 16 0.68 22.97 -17.62
N LYS A 17 0.23 22.60 -18.81
CA LYS A 17 -1.17 22.29 -19.11
C LYS A 17 -1.62 21.09 -18.26
N GLN A 18 -1.50 21.22 -16.94
CA GLN A 18 -2.00 20.28 -15.98
C GLN A 18 -3.50 20.52 -15.95
N ASP A 19 -4.26 19.49 -16.30
CA ASP A 19 -5.69 19.51 -16.11
C ASP A 19 -5.99 20.03 -14.70
N HIS A 20 -6.81 21.07 -14.58
CA HIS A 20 -7.14 21.74 -13.31
C HIS A 20 -7.45 20.73 -12.19
N ILE A 21 -8.11 19.63 -12.55
CA ILE A 21 -8.43 18.52 -11.66
C ILE A 21 -7.22 17.78 -11.09
N PHE A 22 -6.15 17.56 -11.86
CA PHE A 22 -4.96 16.83 -11.41
C PHE A 22 -4.22 17.62 -10.31
N LEU A 23 -4.15 18.94 -10.47
CA LEU A 23 -3.56 19.83 -9.47
C LEU A 23 -4.39 19.84 -8.17
N TRP A 24 -5.72 19.90 -8.27
CA TRP A 24 -6.60 19.79 -7.09
C TRP A 24 -6.49 18.43 -6.40
N HIS A 25 -6.41 17.34 -7.16
CA HIS A 25 -6.15 16.01 -6.64
C HIS A 25 -4.86 15.97 -5.80
N GLN A 26 -3.76 16.56 -6.27
CA GLN A 26 -2.50 16.63 -5.52
C GLN A 26 -2.61 17.52 -4.27
N ARG A 27 -3.15 18.74 -4.40
CA ARG A 27 -3.27 19.71 -3.29
C ARG A 27 -4.15 19.21 -2.14
N MET A 28 -5.18 18.44 -2.46
CA MET A 28 -6.10 17.89 -1.47
C MET A 28 -5.65 16.54 -0.88
N GLY A 29 -4.39 16.14 -1.11
CA GLY A 29 -3.84 14.91 -0.53
C GLY A 29 -4.28 13.65 -1.27
N HIS A 30 -4.32 13.70 -2.61
CA HIS A 30 -4.56 12.54 -3.45
C HIS A 30 -5.94 11.89 -3.26
N LEU A 31 -6.96 12.73 -3.10
CA LEU A 31 -8.36 12.31 -3.01
C LEU A 31 -8.76 11.41 -4.19
N ASN A 32 -9.58 10.41 -3.92
CA ASN A 32 -10.17 9.60 -5.00
C ASN A 32 -11.21 10.42 -5.79
N SER A 33 -11.56 9.93 -6.99
CA SER A 33 -12.51 10.63 -7.87
C SER A 33 -13.87 10.87 -7.22
N ASP A 34 -14.39 9.95 -6.41
CA ASP A 34 -15.70 10.11 -5.77
C ASP A 34 -15.69 11.21 -4.70
N THR A 35 -14.60 11.33 -3.94
CA THR A 35 -14.42 12.42 -2.98
C THR A 35 -14.24 13.76 -3.70
N LEU A 36 -13.58 13.78 -4.86
CA LEU A 36 -13.47 14.99 -5.69
C LEU A 36 -14.83 15.41 -6.29
N LYS A 37 -15.72 14.47 -6.61
CA LYS A 37 -17.12 14.77 -7.01
C LYS A 37 -17.90 15.41 -5.85
N LYS A 38 -17.80 14.82 -4.65
CA LYS A 38 -18.43 15.41 -3.46
C LYS A 38 -17.89 16.81 -3.17
N LEU A 39 -16.59 17.03 -3.33
CA LEU A 39 -16.00 18.34 -3.16
C LEU A 39 -16.60 19.36 -4.13
N LYS A 40 -16.74 19.00 -5.41
CA LYS A 40 -17.42 19.82 -6.43
C LYS A 40 -18.85 20.19 -6.03
N GLU A 41 -19.63 19.22 -5.53
CA GLU A 41 -21.03 19.44 -5.16
C GLU A 41 -21.18 20.35 -3.94
N ASN A 42 -20.16 20.44 -3.08
CA ASN A 42 -20.21 21.13 -1.79
C ASN A 42 -19.29 22.36 -1.71
N SER A 43 -18.74 22.85 -2.83
CA SER A 43 -17.84 24.02 -2.83
C SER A 43 -18.14 25.00 -3.96
N GLU A 44 -18.08 26.29 -3.63
CA GLU A 44 -18.18 27.38 -4.59
C GLU A 44 -16.81 27.62 -5.26
N GLY A 45 -16.81 27.85 -6.57
CA GLY A 45 -15.58 28.09 -7.35
C GLY A 45 -14.85 26.83 -7.84
N PHE A 46 -15.37 25.63 -7.54
CA PHE A 46 -14.82 24.36 -8.01
C PHE A 46 -15.58 23.85 -9.25
N THR A 47 -15.37 24.49 -10.39
CA THR A 47 -16.00 24.13 -11.67
C THR A 47 -15.18 23.08 -12.42
N LEU A 48 -15.45 21.80 -12.15
CA LEU A 48 -14.84 20.68 -12.87
C LEU A 48 -15.92 19.84 -13.58
N SER A 49 -15.63 19.42 -14.81
CA SER A 49 -16.51 18.50 -15.52
C SER A 49 -16.36 17.07 -14.97
N ASP A 50 -17.43 16.28 -15.00
CA ASP A 50 -17.37 14.90 -14.50
C ASP A 50 -16.41 14.04 -15.32
N LYS A 51 -16.22 14.39 -16.61
CA LYS A 51 -15.21 13.79 -17.49
C LYS A 51 -13.79 14.02 -16.97
N GLN A 52 -13.49 15.21 -16.45
CA GLN A 52 -12.18 15.51 -15.86
C GLN A 52 -11.97 14.72 -14.56
N VAL A 53 -12.98 14.62 -13.70
CA VAL A 53 -12.88 13.89 -12.41
C VAL A 53 -12.69 12.38 -12.62
N ASN A 54 -13.36 11.81 -13.63
CA ASN A 54 -13.28 10.38 -13.93
C ASN A 54 -11.98 9.98 -14.67
N ASN A 55 -11.30 10.92 -15.33
CA ASN A 55 -10.10 10.64 -16.13
C ASN A 55 -8.77 10.88 -15.39
N ILE A 56 -8.80 11.19 -14.09
CA ILE A 56 -7.59 11.40 -13.31
C ILE A 56 -6.79 10.09 -13.24
N THR A 57 -5.61 10.08 -13.86
CA THR A 57 -4.65 8.99 -13.72
C THR A 57 -3.42 9.49 -12.96
N CYS A 58 -3.30 9.10 -11.70
CA CYS A 58 -2.15 9.43 -10.86
C CYS A 58 -1.34 8.15 -10.55
N ILE A 59 -0.08 8.11 -10.98
CA ILE A 59 0.81 6.96 -10.80
C ILE A 59 1.06 6.70 -9.31
N THR A 60 1.41 7.74 -8.55
CA THR A 60 1.64 7.66 -7.10
C THR A 60 0.44 7.09 -6.35
N CYS A 61 -0.79 7.47 -6.74
CA CYS A 61 -2.00 6.90 -6.17
C CYS A 61 -2.17 5.43 -6.51
N LYS A 62 -1.90 5.04 -7.77
CA LYS A 62 -2.01 3.66 -8.21
C LYS A 62 -1.05 2.77 -7.43
N GLU A 63 0.20 3.20 -7.27
CA GLU A 63 1.22 2.46 -6.52
C GLU A 63 0.92 2.44 -5.02
N GLY A 64 0.58 3.60 -4.43
CA GLY A 64 0.31 3.71 -2.99
C GLY A 64 -1.00 3.07 -2.53
N LYS A 65 -1.99 2.93 -3.43
CA LYS A 65 -3.30 2.29 -3.15
C LYS A 65 -3.41 0.92 -3.81
N GLN A 66 -2.34 0.39 -4.39
CA GLN A 66 -2.36 -0.92 -5.00
C GLN A 66 -2.67 -1.97 -3.94
N THR A 67 -3.82 -2.62 -4.07
CA THR A 67 -4.14 -3.78 -3.26
C THR A 67 -3.57 -5.02 -3.92
N ARG A 68 -3.14 -5.97 -3.10
CA ARG A 68 -2.79 -7.29 -3.61
C ARG A 68 -4.08 -8.05 -3.94
N MET A 69 -4.12 -8.68 -5.11
CA MET A 69 -5.18 -9.62 -5.44
C MET A 69 -5.25 -10.74 -4.39
N THR A 70 -6.46 -11.25 -4.17
CA THR A 70 -6.65 -12.41 -3.31
C THR A 70 -5.87 -13.60 -3.87
N PHE A 71 -5.25 -14.35 -2.97
CA PHE A 71 -4.70 -15.64 -3.33
C PHE A 71 -5.83 -16.63 -3.52
N LYS A 72 -5.80 -17.38 -4.63
CA LYS A 72 -6.63 -18.57 -4.74
C LYS A 72 -6.15 -19.56 -3.68
N SER A 73 -7.04 -19.92 -2.76
CA SER A 73 -6.84 -21.06 -1.86
C SER A 73 -6.82 -22.33 -2.70
N GLN A 74 -5.62 -22.79 -3.06
CA GLN A 74 -5.37 -24.18 -3.41
C GLN A 74 -4.47 -24.75 -2.32
N GLY A 75 -5.06 -25.12 -1.19
CA GLY A 75 -4.35 -25.94 -0.21
C GLY A 75 -4.24 -27.35 -0.78
N SER A 76 -3.04 -27.77 -1.17
CA SER A 76 -2.77 -29.19 -1.35
C SER A 76 -2.68 -29.81 0.04
N HIS A 77 -3.74 -30.48 0.49
CA HIS A 77 -3.63 -31.38 1.62
C HIS A 77 -2.94 -32.65 1.17
N SER A 78 -1.98 -33.10 1.95
CA SER A 78 -1.40 -34.44 1.79
C SER A 78 -2.48 -35.52 1.94
N SER A 79 -2.33 -36.58 1.15
CA SER A 79 -3.20 -37.76 1.11
C SER A 79 -2.59 -38.96 1.83
N LYS A 80 -1.28 -38.93 2.10
CA LYS A 80 -0.52 -39.99 2.75
C LYS A 80 0.50 -39.40 3.74
N LEU A 81 0.84 -40.20 4.75
CA LEU A 81 1.93 -39.89 5.69
C LEU A 81 3.23 -39.58 4.94
N LEU A 82 3.91 -38.53 5.39
CA LEU A 82 5.21 -38.05 4.87
C LEU A 82 5.19 -37.59 3.40
N GLU A 83 4.01 -37.36 2.82
CA GLU A 83 3.88 -36.81 1.46
C GLU A 83 4.30 -35.34 1.39
N LEU A 84 4.02 -34.57 2.46
CA LEU A 84 4.39 -33.16 2.56
C LEU A 84 4.87 -32.85 3.99
N LEU A 85 6.14 -32.49 4.12
CA LEU A 85 6.74 -32.07 5.39
C LEU A 85 6.99 -30.56 5.37
N HIS A 86 6.49 -29.88 6.40
CA HIS A 86 6.81 -28.48 6.66
C HIS A 86 7.92 -28.43 7.70
N SER A 87 9.01 -27.75 7.38
CA SER A 87 10.12 -27.55 8.32
C SER A 87 10.43 -26.08 8.47
N ASP A 88 10.65 -25.64 9.71
CA ASP A 88 11.05 -24.27 10.00
C ASP A 88 12.13 -24.22 11.08
N LEU A 89 13.11 -23.35 10.89
CA LEU A 89 14.21 -23.12 11.81
C LEU A 89 13.93 -21.84 12.59
N CYS A 90 13.69 -21.99 13.88
CA CYS A 90 13.45 -20.87 14.77
C CYS A 90 14.74 -20.53 15.53
N GLY A 91 15.20 -19.28 15.43
CA GLY A 91 16.35 -18.78 16.19
C GLY A 91 17.09 -17.64 15.50
N PRO A 92 18.12 -17.06 16.16
CA PRO A 92 18.61 -17.41 17.50
C PRO A 92 17.66 -16.93 18.61
N MET A 93 17.39 -17.81 19.57
CA MET A 93 16.65 -17.48 20.79
C MET A 93 17.53 -16.66 21.74
N GLU A 94 16.92 -15.72 22.46
CA GLU A 94 17.62 -14.91 23.46
C GLU A 94 18.18 -15.77 24.60
N THR A 95 17.39 -16.72 25.07
CA THR A 95 17.78 -17.68 26.13
C THR A 95 18.17 -19.01 25.51
N GLN A 96 19.29 -19.57 25.96
CA GLN A 96 19.71 -20.92 25.57
C GLN A 96 18.83 -21.99 26.19
N SER A 97 18.63 -23.10 25.47
CA SER A 97 18.08 -24.31 26.07
C SER A 97 19.02 -24.88 27.13
N LEU A 98 18.54 -25.83 27.93
CA LEU A 98 19.37 -26.53 28.92
C LEU A 98 20.60 -27.22 28.29
N GLY A 99 20.54 -27.57 27.00
CA GLY A 99 21.66 -28.13 26.24
C GLY A 99 22.53 -27.09 25.52
N GLY A 100 22.35 -25.79 25.78
CA GLY A 100 23.12 -24.71 25.16
C GLY A 100 22.65 -24.30 23.75
N GLY A 101 21.59 -24.92 23.24
CA GLY A 101 21.04 -24.63 21.91
C GLY A 101 20.37 -23.25 21.85
N LYS A 102 20.56 -22.53 20.75
CA LYS A 102 19.89 -21.24 20.46
C LYS A 102 18.88 -21.34 19.32
N TYR A 103 18.78 -22.50 18.68
CA TYR A 103 17.88 -22.74 17.58
C TYR A 103 17.09 -24.01 17.86
N PHE A 104 15.87 -24.09 17.34
CA PHE A 104 15.15 -25.34 17.22
C PHE A 104 14.61 -25.49 15.81
N LEU A 105 14.64 -26.72 15.31
CA LEU A 105 14.11 -27.10 14.00
C LEU A 105 12.81 -27.85 14.20
N THR A 106 11.77 -27.44 13.50
CA THR A 106 10.47 -28.10 13.51
C THR A 106 10.34 -28.96 12.25
N PHE A 107 9.69 -30.12 12.40
CA PHE A 107 9.23 -30.95 11.29
C PHE A 107 7.76 -31.29 11.55
N LEU A 108 6.89 -30.90 10.63
CA LEU A 108 5.44 -31.09 10.71
C LEU A 108 5.00 -31.83 9.44
N ASP A 109 4.62 -33.08 9.61
CA ASP A 109 3.98 -33.85 8.55
C ASP A 109 2.56 -33.35 8.34
N ASP A 110 2.25 -32.94 7.11
CA ASP A 110 0.99 -32.33 6.76
C ASP A 110 -0.22 -33.26 6.97
N TYR A 111 -0.01 -34.57 6.80
CA TYR A 111 -1.10 -35.55 6.85
C TYR A 111 -1.51 -35.87 8.30
N SER A 112 -0.54 -35.90 9.21
CA SER A 112 -0.76 -36.19 10.62
C SER A 112 -1.13 -34.98 11.47
N LYS A 113 -1.23 -33.77 10.89
CA LYS A 113 -1.78 -32.58 11.56
C LYS A 113 -3.25 -32.84 11.93
N LYS A 114 -3.58 -32.75 13.22
CA LYS A 114 -4.96 -32.80 13.73
C LYS A 114 -5.71 -31.50 13.51
#